data_AF-A0A0F9EVD3-F1
#
_entry.id   AF-A0A0F9EVD3-F1
#
_cell.length_a   1.000
_cell.length_b   1.000
_cell.length_c   1.000
_cell.angle_alpha   90.00
_cell.angle_beta   90.00
_cell.angle_gamma   90.00
#
_symmetry.space_group_name_H-M   'P 1'
#
loop_
_entity.id
_entity.type
_entity.pdbx_description
1 polymer ?
#
loop_
_entity_poly.entity_id
_entity_poly.type
_entity_poly.pdbx_seq_one_letter_code
_entity_poly.pdbx_strand_id
1 'polypeptide(L)'
;ETQLVGAAKKALEQINSLRADAVLTRPNGRVLILEAKRKLDMAGLGQLLTYRYFYCRKFRVPYRDIDLAIVYEEDKEELHGIYSQEDIELFKV
;
A
#
# COMPACT_ATOMS: atom_id res chain seq x y z
N GLU A 1 -12.59 16.67 23.88
CA GLU A 1 -13.04 15.48 23.12
C GLU A 1 -13.30 15.73 21.63
N THR A 2 -13.83 16.88 21.22
CA THR A 2 -14.30 17.13 19.83
C THR A 2 -13.21 17.14 18.74
N GLN A 3 -11.97 17.54 19.06
CA GLN A 3 -10.86 17.57 18.09
C GLN A 3 -10.34 16.18 17.71
N LEU A 4 -10.28 15.24 18.66
CA LEU A 4 -9.77 13.89 18.42
C LEU A 4 -10.70 13.11 17.49
N VAL A 5 -12.02 13.25 17.70
CA VAL A 5 -13.06 12.63 16.86
C VAL A 5 -13.05 13.22 15.44
N GLY A 6 -12.84 14.54 15.30
CA GLY A 6 -12.72 15.18 13.99
C GLY A 6 -11.48 14.72 13.21
N ALA A 7 -10.33 14.64 13.87
CA ALA A 7 -9.10 14.12 13.28
C ALA A 7 -9.24 12.64 12.87
N ALA A 8 -9.86 11.82 13.73
CA ALA A 8 -10.14 10.41 13.44
C ALA A 8 -11.07 10.24 12.23
N LYS A 9 -12.15 11.04 12.14
CA LYS A 9 -13.05 11.01 10.97
C LYS A 9 -12.32 11.39 9.68
N LYS A 10 -11.49 12.44 9.70
CA LYS A 10 -10.69 12.85 8.54
C LYS A 10 -9.68 11.78 8.13
N ALA A 11 -9.04 11.11 9.10
CA ALA A 11 -8.16 9.98 8.83
C ALA A 11 -8.94 8.80 8.21
N LEU A 12 -10.13 8.48 8.72
CA LEU A 12 -11.00 7.44 8.18
C LEU A 12 -11.50 7.75 6.75
N GLU A 13 -11.83 9.02 6.45
CA GLU A 13 -12.19 9.46 5.10
C GLU A 13 -11.03 9.31 4.12
N GLN A 14 -9.80 9.60 4.56
CA GLN A 14 -8.60 9.38 3.75
C GLN A 14 -8.32 7.90 3.53
N ILE A 15 -8.49 7.05 4.54
CA ILE A 15 -8.39 5.59 4.41
C ILE A 15 -9.43 5.06 3.41
N ASN A 16 -10.67 5.53 3.50
CA ASN A 16 -11.75 5.15 2.60
C ASN A 16 -11.56 5.62 1.14
N SER A 17 -10.68 6.60 0.91
CA SER A 17 -10.38 7.10 -0.43
C SER A 17 -9.53 6.12 -1.26
N LEU A 18 -8.95 5.08 -0.67
CA LEU A 18 -8.08 4.12 -1.38
C LEU A 18 -7.02 4.83 -2.23
N ARG A 19 -6.49 5.95 -1.74
CA ARG A 19 -5.52 6.76 -2.48
C ARG A 19 -4.14 6.12 -2.38
N ALA A 20 -4.00 4.93 -2.96
CA ALA A 20 -2.71 4.45 -3.42
C ALA A 20 -2.15 5.45 -4.46
N ASP A 21 -0.84 5.60 -4.51
CA ASP A 21 -0.20 6.51 -5.47
C ASP A 21 -0.47 6.06 -6.91
N ALA A 22 -0.48 4.75 -7.16
CA ALA A 22 -0.94 4.20 -8.42
C ALA A 22 -1.61 2.81 -8.27
N VAL A 23 -2.56 2.54 -9.16
CA VAL A 23 -3.14 1.21 -9.36
C VAL A 23 -3.13 0.91 -10.86
N LEU A 24 -2.56 -0.23 -11.24
CA LEU A 24 -2.34 -0.62 -12.63
C LEU A 24 -2.87 -2.04 -12.85
N THR A 25 -3.29 -2.35 -14.08
CA THR A 25 -3.57 -3.73 -14.48
C THR A 25 -2.38 -4.27 -15.26
N ARG A 26 -1.78 -5.36 -14.79
CA ARG A 26 -0.69 -6.06 -15.46
C ARG A 26 -1.21 -6.80 -16.70
N PRO A 27 -0.34 -7.15 -17.67
CA PRO A 27 -0.76 -7.86 -18.89
C PRO A 27 -1.46 -9.21 -18.63
N ASN A 28 -1.17 -9.85 -17.50
CA ASN A 28 -1.82 -11.11 -17.07
C ASN A 28 -3.17 -10.89 -16.35
N GLY A 29 -3.68 -9.66 -16.30
CA GLY A 29 -4.93 -9.31 -15.65
C GLY A 29 -4.85 -9.11 -14.14
N ARG A 30 -3.67 -9.34 -13.51
CA ARG A 30 -3.46 -9.04 -12.08
C ARG A 30 -3.44 -7.53 -11.85
N VAL A 31 -3.85 -7.10 -10.67
CA VAL A 31 -3.79 -5.70 -10.25
C VAL A 31 -2.46 -5.45 -9.54
N LEU A 32 -1.74 -4.39 -9.89
CA LEU A 32 -0.59 -3.89 -9.15
C LEU A 32 -0.99 -2.63 -8.39
N ILE A 33 -0.81 -2.62 -7.08
CA ILE A 33 -0.94 -1.43 -6.25
C ILE A 33 0.47 -0.95 -5.88
N LEU A 34 0.74 0.33 -6.11
CA LEU A 34 2.04 0.95 -5.90
C LEU A 34 1.93 2.10 -4.89
N GLU A 35 2.90 2.17 -3.99
CA GLU A 35 3.13 3.29 -3.06
C GLU A 35 4.52 3.87 -3.32
N ALA A 36 4.63 5.19 -3.35
CA ALA A 36 5.89 5.90 -3.48
C ALA A 36 6.24 6.59 -2.15
N LYS A 37 7.47 6.38 -1.68
CA LYS A 37 7.98 7.00 -0.45
C LYS A 37 9.33 7.63 -0.69
N ARG A 38 9.66 8.66 0.10
CA ARG A 38 11.03 9.16 0.14
C ARG A 38 11.98 8.12 0.76
N LYS A 39 11.51 7.33 1.73
CA LYS A 39 12.29 6.33 2.44
C LYS A 39 11.54 5.00 2.52
N LEU A 40 12.27 3.89 2.45
CA LEU A 40 11.73 2.58 2.80
C LEU A 40 11.43 2.51 4.30
N ASP A 41 10.15 2.41 4.66
CA ASP A 41 9.69 2.47 6.04
C ASP A 41 8.48 1.56 6.33
N MET A 42 8.15 1.37 7.60
CA MET A 42 7.02 0.52 8.01
C MET A 42 5.65 1.15 7.67
N ALA A 43 5.60 2.47 7.38
CA ALA A 43 4.36 3.14 7.04
C ALA A 43 3.92 2.76 5.62
N GLY A 44 4.85 2.76 4.66
CA GLY A 44 4.60 2.28 3.30
C GLY A 44 4.13 0.82 3.26
N LEU A 45 4.76 -0.04 4.07
CA LEU A 45 4.35 -1.44 4.24
C LEU A 45 2.89 -1.54 4.70
N GLY A 46 2.56 -0.86 5.80
CA GLY A 46 1.23 -0.87 6.37
C GLY A 46 0.17 -0.34 5.39
N GLN A 47 0.49 0.71 4.63
CA GLN A 47 -0.39 1.24 3.59
C GLN A 47 -0.66 0.23 2.48
N LEU A 48 0.38 -0.40 1.91
CA LEU A 48 0.21 -1.39 0.83
C LEU A 48 -0.66 -2.58 1.25
N LEU A 49 -0.40 -3.13 2.44
CA LEU A 49 -1.21 -4.23 3.00
C LEU A 49 -2.67 -3.81 3.21
N THR A 50 -2.88 -2.60 3.71
CA THR A 50 -4.21 -2.02 3.91
C THR A 50 -4.93 -1.83 2.59
N TYR A 51 -4.25 -1.29 1.57
CA TYR A 51 -4.83 -1.10 0.24
C TYR A 51 -5.22 -2.42 -0.41
N ARG A 52 -4.36 -3.46 -0.35
CA ARG A 52 -4.69 -4.80 -0.87
C ARG A 52 -5.97 -5.34 -0.24
N TYR A 53 -6.08 -5.27 1.08
CA TYR A 53 -7.26 -5.72 1.81
C TYR A 53 -8.53 -4.97 1.37
N PHE A 54 -8.51 -3.64 1.37
CA PHE A 54 -9.68 -2.85 0.98
C PHE A 54 -10.04 -3.02 -0.49
N TYR A 55 -9.05 -3.13 -1.39
CA TYR A 55 -9.27 -3.34 -2.81
C TYR A 55 -9.96 -4.68 -3.07
N CYS A 56 -9.47 -5.77 -2.45
CA CYS A 56 -10.11 -7.09 -2.52
C CYS A 56 -11.58 -7.02 -2.09
N ARG A 57 -11.86 -6.38 -0.95
CA ARG A 57 -13.21 -6.27 -0.38
C ARG A 57 -14.14 -5.44 -1.26
N LYS A 58 -13.65 -4.31 -1.77
CA LYS A 58 -14.46 -3.37 -2.56
C LYS A 58 -14.78 -3.91 -3.95
N PHE A 59 -13.81 -4.53 -4.61
CA PHE A 59 -13.92 -4.96 -6.02
C PHE A 59 -14.11 -6.47 -6.19
N ARG A 60 -14.15 -7.23 -5.09
CA ARG A 60 -14.27 -8.71 -5.09
C ARG A 60 -13.15 -9.41 -5.88
N VAL A 61 -11.97 -8.81 -5.89
CA VAL A 61 -10.76 -9.39 -6.51
C VAL A 61 -10.10 -10.34 -5.50
N PRO A 62 -9.68 -11.57 -5.90
CA PRO A 62 -8.95 -12.46 -5.01
C PRO A 62 -7.62 -11.86 -4.56
N TYR A 63 -7.26 -12.10 -3.30
CA TYR A 63 -6.02 -11.56 -2.70
C TYR A 63 -4.76 -11.92 -3.49
N ARG A 64 -4.71 -13.14 -4.03
CA ARG A 64 -3.61 -13.66 -4.86
C ARG A 64 -3.47 -12.98 -6.22
N ASP A 65 -4.48 -12.22 -6.66
CA ASP A 65 -4.51 -11.53 -7.94
C ASP A 65 -4.14 -10.03 -7.78
N ILE A 66 -3.68 -9.64 -6.59
CA ILE A 66 -3.19 -8.30 -6.30
C ILE A 66 -1.71 -8.36 -5.90
N ASP A 67 -0.88 -7.79 -6.75
CA ASP A 67 0.53 -7.54 -6.54
C ASP A 67 0.74 -6.19 -5.84
N LEU A 68 1.81 -6.10 -5.05
CA LEU A 68 2.18 -4.91 -4.31
C LEU A 68 3.59 -4.48 -4.70
N ALA A 69 3.79 -3.17 -4.81
CA ALA A 69 5.11 -2.59 -5.05
C ALA A 69 5.31 -1.32 -4.22
N ILE A 70 6.55 -1.09 -3.80
CA ILE A 70 6.97 0.20 -3.25
C ILE A 70 8.12 0.79 -4.05
N VAL A 71 8.04 2.09 -4.30
CA VAL A 71 9.10 2.89 -4.89
C VAL A 71 9.71 3.76 -3.80
N TYR A 72 11.04 3.82 -3.70
CA TYR A 72 11.72 4.60 -2.66
C TYR A 72 13.09 5.16 -3.07
N GLU A 73 13.49 6.28 -2.48
CA GLU A 73 14.82 6.90 -2.71
C GLU A 73 15.82 6.44 -1.63
N GLU A 74 15.47 6.65 -0.36
CA GLU A 74 16.32 6.34 0.79
C GLU A 74 16.08 4.90 1.26
N ASP A 75 17.12 4.09 1.22
CA ASP A 75 17.05 2.67 1.53
C ASP A 75 17.10 2.38 3.04
N LYS A 76 16.58 1.20 3.42
CA LYS A 76 16.62 0.67 4.78
C LYS A 76 16.68 -0.86 4.72
N GLU A 77 17.89 -1.39 4.54
CA GLU A 77 18.15 -2.82 4.25
C GLU A 77 17.48 -3.77 5.26
N GLU A 78 17.41 -3.39 6.53
CA GLU A 78 16.79 -4.22 7.56
C GLU A 78 15.28 -4.47 7.33
N LEU A 79 14.63 -3.68 6.47
CA LEU A 79 13.23 -3.87 6.09
C LEU A 79 13.03 -4.77 4.88
N HIS A 80 14.08 -5.08 4.09
CA HIS A 80 13.94 -5.88 2.87
C HIS A 80 13.34 -7.25 3.15
N GLY A 81 13.77 -7.89 4.24
CA GLY A 81 13.23 -9.19 4.66
C GLY A 81 11.73 -9.16 4.95
N ILE A 82 11.24 -8.08 5.57
CA ILE A 82 9.82 -7.93 5.91
C ILE A 82 8.99 -7.71 4.64
N TYR A 83 9.45 -6.85 3.73
CA TYR A 83 8.77 -6.61 2.46
C TYR A 83 8.74 -7.87 1.58
N SER A 84 9.84 -8.62 1.55
CA SER A 84 9.91 -9.87 0.79
C SER A 84 8.99 -10.96 1.35
N GLN A 85 8.79 -11.03 2.67
CA GLN A 85 7.86 -12.00 3.27
C GLN A 85 6.40 -11.75 2.89
N GLU A 86 6.06 -10.52 2.55
CA GLU A 86 4.71 -10.11 2.13
C GLU A 86 4.52 -10.10 0.59
N ASP A 87 5.52 -10.63 -0.14
CA ASP A 87 5.60 -10.63 -1.60
C ASP A 87 5.48 -9.22 -2.20
N ILE A 88 6.10 -8.22 -1.57
CA ILE A 88 6.10 -6.82 -2.06
C ILE A 88 7.37 -6.55 -2.85
N GLU A 89 7.19 -6.10 -4.10
CA GLU A 89 8.29 -5.72 -4.98
C GLU A 89 8.92 -4.38 -4.54
N LEU A 90 10.24 -4.33 -4.50
CA LEU A 90 11.02 -3.17 -4.09
C LEU A 90 11.67 -2.48 -5.31
N PHE A 91 11.43 -1.18 -5.47
CA PHE A 91 12.02 -0.37 -6.54
C PHE A 91 12.74 0.85 -5.96
N LYS A 92 14.07 0.84 -5.97
CA LYS A 92 14.86 2.01 -5.59
C LYS A 92 15.04 2.94 -6.78
N VAL A 93 14.81 4.24 -6.59
CA VAL A 93 14.96 5.30 -7.63
C VAL A 93 16.02 6.32 -7.26
#